data_AF-H3GL61-F1
#
_entry.id   AF-H3GL61-F1
#
_cell.length_a   1.000
_cell.length_b   1.000
_cell.length_c   1.000
_cell.angle_alpha   90.00
_cell.angle_beta   90.00
_cell.angle_gamma   90.00
#
_symmetry.space_group_name_H-M   'P 1'
#
loop_
_entity.id
_entity.type
_entity.pdbx_description
1 polymer ?
#
loop_
_entity_poly.entity_id
_entity_poly.type
_entity_poly.pdbx_seq_one_letter_code
_entity_poly.pdbx_strand_id
1 'polypeptide(L)'
;MEEVKETVAKRLQLQTETEPSSRFAELADDLDTEDEVEEATDPTVAQPDVIEIPSSDEHEQKAKSKITKQELAKLRLVKAKPKATKSTPQLVALKQRERSTLRKLLGSTNLHKGGRLVITGTEDDVIKDFHDVERVLGIRQVTTPSSGNCMAMALAQAAADQHLAAYDATLEEVTTSIKRSIRWSGFLNMNEQFDHYTRTQTLINVKRGWYGMSARESKTQFQWYLEQYGATPSSRQAVIARHNWGSSELMAMAANFLHQKRFVLAFNTDGKQQWHWSLCRPSTTTRGRKIFETG
;
A
#
# COMPACT_ATOMS: atom_id res chain seq x y z
N MET A 1 5.30 27.66 -48.55
CA MET A 1 4.94 26.41 -47.84
C MET A 1 6.22 25.58 -47.66
N GLU A 2 7.24 26.12 -46.98
CA GLU A 2 8.55 25.45 -46.88
C GLU A 2 9.42 25.96 -45.71
N GLU A 3 8.82 26.50 -44.65
CA GLU A 3 9.59 27.05 -43.50
C GLU A 3 9.16 26.51 -42.13
N VAL A 4 8.27 25.51 -42.09
CA VAL A 4 7.79 24.89 -40.83
C VAL A 4 8.33 23.47 -40.62
N LYS A 5 9.09 22.93 -41.59
CA LYS A 5 9.62 21.56 -41.52
C LYS A 5 11.03 21.44 -40.95
N GLU A 6 11.78 22.53 -40.79
CA GLU A 6 13.17 22.48 -40.34
C GLU A 6 13.35 22.60 -38.81
N THR A 7 12.34 23.10 -38.09
CA THR A 7 12.42 23.31 -36.64
C THR A 7 12.09 22.06 -35.81
N VAL A 8 11.48 21.05 -36.41
CA VAL A 8 11.11 19.80 -35.72
C VAL A 8 12.25 18.77 -35.79
N ALA A 9 13.07 18.79 -36.84
CA ALA A 9 14.18 17.84 -37.02
C ALA A 9 15.38 18.12 -36.09
N LYS A 10 15.62 19.38 -35.69
CA LYS A 10 16.71 19.72 -34.74
C LYS A 10 16.37 19.47 -33.26
N ARG A 11 15.11 19.23 -32.91
CA ARG A 11 14.72 18.90 -31.52
C ARG A 11 14.71 17.41 -31.21
N LEU A 12 14.90 16.57 -32.23
CA LEU A 12 14.88 15.10 -32.13
C LEU A 12 16.28 14.44 -32.16
N GLN A 13 17.36 15.23 -32.18
CA GLN A 13 18.75 14.73 -32.20
C GLN A 13 19.57 15.06 -30.94
N LEU A 14 18.95 15.53 -29.85
CA LEU A 14 19.66 15.88 -28.60
C LEU A 14 19.17 15.09 -27.37
N GLN A 15 18.62 13.89 -27.58
CA GLN A 15 18.19 12.97 -26.50
C GLN A 15 18.69 11.54 -26.70
N THR A 16 19.78 11.35 -27.43
CA THR A 16 20.53 10.10 -27.41
C THR A 16 21.89 10.37 -26.79
N GLU A 17 22.26 9.52 -25.83
CA GLU A 17 23.48 9.52 -25.01
C GLU A 17 23.38 10.26 -23.67
N THR A 18 22.91 9.53 -22.66
CA THR A 18 23.54 9.52 -21.34
C THR A 18 23.12 8.23 -20.63
N GLU A 19 24.10 7.39 -20.31
CA GLU A 19 23.90 6.16 -19.54
C GLU A 19 23.24 6.45 -18.19
N PRO A 20 22.42 5.54 -17.63
CA PRO A 20 21.87 5.73 -16.30
C PRO A 20 22.96 5.51 -15.24
N SER A 21 23.69 6.58 -14.91
CA SER A 21 24.43 6.67 -13.65
C SER A 21 23.44 6.61 -12.48
N SER A 22 23.57 5.56 -11.67
CA SER A 22 22.75 5.33 -10.49
C SER A 22 23.17 6.27 -9.37
N ARG A 23 22.24 7.09 -8.87
CA ARG A 23 22.38 8.05 -7.75
C ARG A 23 22.79 7.44 -6.39
N PHE A 24 23.16 6.15 -6.37
CA PHE A 24 23.63 5.43 -5.17
C PHE A 24 25.16 5.33 -5.07
N ALA A 25 25.91 5.96 -6.00
CA ALA A 25 27.37 5.85 -6.05
C ALA A 25 28.15 6.85 -5.18
N GLU A 26 27.50 7.87 -4.58
CA GLU A 26 28.22 8.99 -3.93
C GLU A 26 27.88 9.19 -2.44
N LEU A 27 27.75 8.13 -1.65
CA LEU A 27 27.69 8.30 -0.18
C LEU A 27 28.50 7.20 0.52
N ALA A 28 29.82 7.28 0.34
CA ALA A 28 30.78 6.81 1.33
C ALA A 28 31.50 8.04 1.89
N ASP A 29 31.74 8.00 3.19
CA ASP A 29 32.56 8.92 4.00
C ASP A 29 31.91 10.29 4.32
N ASP A 30 31.32 10.39 5.52
CA ASP A 30 32.08 10.94 6.64
C ASP A 30 31.30 10.89 7.96
N LEU A 31 32.08 10.66 9.02
CA LEU A 31 31.70 10.45 10.40
C LEU A 31 31.29 11.75 11.12
N ASP A 32 30.59 11.52 12.22
CA ASP A 32 30.60 12.28 13.47
C ASP A 32 29.60 13.40 13.80
N THR A 33 29.17 13.24 15.06
CA THR A 33 28.72 14.18 16.09
C THR A 33 27.27 14.66 16.17
N GLU A 34 26.78 14.50 17.40
CA GLU A 34 25.51 14.86 18.00
C GLU A 34 25.34 16.38 18.11
N ASP A 35 24.10 16.88 18.06
CA ASP A 35 23.53 17.73 19.12
C ASP A 35 22.10 18.17 18.76
N GLU A 36 21.22 18.14 19.77
CA GLU A 36 19.87 18.68 19.77
C GLU A 36 19.88 20.21 19.87
N VAL A 37 19.13 20.91 19.02
CA VAL A 37 18.54 22.22 19.38
C VAL A 37 17.20 22.41 18.65
N GLU A 38 16.16 22.75 19.41
CA GLU A 38 14.89 23.29 18.91
C GLU A 38 15.05 24.77 18.55
N GLU A 39 14.56 25.22 17.39
CA GLU A 39 13.83 26.49 17.25
C GLU A 39 13.12 26.62 15.88
N ALA A 40 11.96 27.29 15.91
CA ALA A 40 11.04 27.62 14.81
C ALA A 40 11.62 28.75 13.91
N THR A 41 11.21 29.04 12.65
CA THR A 41 9.88 29.35 12.07
C THR A 41 9.95 29.46 10.53
N ASP A 42 8.80 29.25 9.85
CA ASP A 42 8.34 29.72 8.51
C ASP A 42 8.89 29.14 7.18
N PRO A 43 8.14 29.21 6.03
CA PRO A 43 6.76 29.66 5.79
C PRO A 43 5.84 28.61 5.13
N THR A 44 4.54 28.91 5.17
CA THR A 44 3.42 28.15 4.58
C THR A 44 3.58 27.89 3.08
N VAL A 45 3.83 26.63 2.71
CA VAL A 45 3.68 26.13 1.34
C VAL A 45 2.27 25.57 1.20
N ALA A 46 1.48 26.14 0.28
CA ALA A 46 0.14 25.67 -0.05
C ALA A 46 0.18 24.18 -0.42
N GLN A 47 -0.45 23.35 0.41
CA GLN A 47 -0.68 21.95 0.12
C GLN A 47 -1.84 21.84 -0.88
N PRO A 48 -1.75 20.98 -1.91
CA PRO A 48 -2.89 20.69 -2.76
C PRO A 48 -4.00 20.03 -1.93
N ASP A 49 -5.25 20.42 -2.20
CA ASP A 49 -6.46 20.01 -1.50
C ASP A 49 -6.48 18.50 -1.22
N VAL A 50 -6.22 18.15 0.04
CA VAL A 50 -6.56 16.85 0.59
C VAL A 50 -8.08 16.88 0.76
N ILE A 51 -8.79 16.24 -0.17
CA ILE A 51 -10.21 15.93 0.06
C ILE A 51 -10.25 14.89 1.17
N GLU A 52 -10.38 15.35 2.41
CA GLU A 52 -10.84 14.56 3.52
C GLU A 52 -12.21 14.01 3.11
N ILE A 53 -12.31 12.69 2.93
CA ILE A 53 -13.60 12.04 2.74
C ILE A 53 -14.38 12.29 4.04
N PRO A 54 -15.47 13.08 4.03
CA PRO A 54 -16.24 13.27 5.23
C PRO A 54 -16.94 11.94 5.51
N SER A 55 -16.49 11.27 6.56
CA SER A 55 -17.28 10.22 7.21
C SER A 55 -18.59 10.87 7.60
N SER A 56 -19.65 10.60 6.83
CA SER A 56 -21.02 11.01 7.13
C SER A 56 -21.49 10.28 8.37
N ASP A 57 -21.06 10.80 9.51
CA ASP A 57 -21.70 10.67 10.80
C ASP A 57 -21.41 11.98 11.53
N GLU A 58 -22.31 12.96 11.40
CA GLU A 58 -22.58 13.90 12.50
C GLU A 58 -23.16 13.10 13.66
N HIS A 59 -22.34 12.21 14.22
CA HIS A 59 -22.55 11.71 15.55
C HIS A 59 -21.96 12.78 16.46
N GLU A 60 -22.82 13.40 17.26
CA GLU A 60 -22.45 13.93 18.58
C GLU A 60 -21.24 13.13 19.08
N GLN A 61 -20.12 13.79 19.36
CA GLN A 61 -18.95 13.15 19.97
C GLN A 61 -19.33 12.75 21.41
N LYS A 62 -20.24 11.78 21.54
CA LYS A 62 -20.41 10.98 22.74
C LYS A 62 -19.06 10.32 22.92
N ALA A 63 -18.38 10.70 24.00
CA ALA A 63 -17.13 10.09 24.43
C ALA A 63 -17.27 8.58 24.26
N LYS A 64 -16.50 7.99 23.33
CA LYS A 64 -16.60 6.57 23.00
C LYS A 64 -16.43 5.79 24.30
N SER A 65 -17.47 5.03 24.67
CA SER A 65 -17.53 4.36 25.97
C SER A 65 -16.30 3.46 26.15
N LYS A 66 -15.76 3.44 27.37
CA LYS A 66 -14.65 2.55 27.74
C LYS A 66 -15.08 1.11 27.43
N ILE A 67 -14.24 0.37 26.69
CA ILE A 67 -14.53 -1.01 26.31
C ILE A 67 -14.84 -1.87 27.55
N THR A 68 -15.88 -2.69 27.46
CA THR A 68 -16.24 -3.61 28.54
C THR A 68 -15.29 -4.81 28.58
N LYS A 69 -15.17 -5.48 29.74
CA LYS A 69 -14.38 -6.73 29.86
C LYS A 69 -14.85 -7.82 28.89
N GLN A 70 -16.16 -7.89 28.64
CA GLN A 70 -16.75 -8.88 27.73
C GLN A 70 -16.39 -8.59 26.27
N GLU A 71 -16.42 -7.33 25.85
CA GLU A 71 -15.99 -6.92 24.50
C GLU A 71 -14.49 -7.15 24.31
N LEU A 72 -13.69 -6.81 25.32
CA LEU A 72 -12.24 -7.03 25.28
C LEU A 72 -11.90 -8.52 25.16
N ALA A 73 -12.66 -9.41 25.80
CA ALA A 73 -12.50 -10.86 25.71
C ALA A 73 -12.83 -11.42 24.31
N LYS A 74 -13.62 -10.72 23.49
CA LYS A 74 -13.93 -11.11 22.09
C LYS A 74 -12.82 -10.72 21.11
N LEU A 75 -11.85 -9.90 21.52
CA LEU A 75 -10.75 -9.46 20.67
C LEU A 75 -9.67 -10.53 20.54
N ARG A 76 -9.01 -10.58 19.37
CA ARG A 76 -7.86 -11.48 19.15
C ARG A 76 -6.58 -10.82 19.65
N LEU A 77 -6.40 -10.77 20.96
CA LEU A 77 -5.19 -10.24 21.58
C LEU A 77 -4.12 -11.32 21.73
N VAL A 78 -2.91 -11.02 21.28
CA VAL A 78 -1.76 -11.90 21.48
C VAL A 78 -0.98 -11.43 22.70
N LYS A 79 -0.95 -12.25 23.76
CA LYS A 79 -0.27 -11.93 25.03
C LYS A 79 1.24 -12.21 25.01
N ALA A 80 1.69 -13.05 24.09
CA ALA A 80 3.11 -13.38 23.96
C ALA A 80 3.93 -12.15 23.54
N LYS A 81 5.18 -12.09 23.99
CA LYS A 81 6.12 -11.06 23.53
C LYS A 81 6.42 -11.29 22.05
N PRO A 82 6.33 -10.25 21.17
CA PRO A 82 6.76 -10.36 19.79
C PRO A 82 8.23 -10.81 19.70
N LYS A 83 8.56 -11.54 18.64
CA LYS A 83 9.96 -11.84 18.33
C LYS A 83 10.75 -10.55 18.17
N ALA A 84 12.03 -10.57 18.52
CA ALA A 84 12.91 -9.42 18.31
C ALA A 84 12.86 -9.01 16.83
N THR A 85 12.58 -7.72 16.58
CA THR A 85 12.56 -7.17 15.23
C THR A 85 13.95 -7.34 14.62
N LYS A 86 13.98 -7.75 13.35
CA LYS A 86 15.23 -7.82 12.58
C LYS A 86 15.82 -6.42 12.41
N SER A 87 17.13 -6.33 12.23
CA SER A 87 17.77 -5.04 11.97
C SER A 87 17.30 -4.46 10.62
N THR A 88 17.40 -3.14 10.45
CA THR A 88 17.03 -2.48 9.20
C THR A 88 17.72 -3.09 7.97
N PRO A 89 19.05 -3.35 7.97
CA PRO A 89 19.70 -4.01 6.84
C PRO A 89 19.12 -5.40 6.53
N GLN A 90 18.79 -6.18 7.56
CA GLN A 90 18.16 -7.51 7.38
C GLN A 90 16.76 -7.41 6.77
N LEU A 91 15.96 -6.44 7.22
CA LEU A 91 14.63 -6.21 6.67
C LEU A 91 14.68 -5.74 5.21
N VAL A 92 15.62 -4.84 4.88
CA VAL A 92 15.87 -4.41 3.49
C VAL A 92 16.27 -5.60 2.62
N ALA A 93 17.20 -6.45 3.07
CA ALA A 93 17.62 -7.64 2.33
C ALA A 93 16.45 -8.62 2.09
N LEU A 94 15.61 -8.86 3.10
CA LEU A 94 14.41 -9.70 2.95
C LEU A 94 13.40 -9.10 1.96
N LYS A 95 13.18 -7.79 2.03
CA LYS A 95 12.33 -7.06 1.08
C LYS A 95 12.86 -7.15 -0.35
N GLN A 96 14.16 -6.97 -0.56
CA GLN A 96 14.80 -7.09 -1.87
C GLN A 96 14.73 -8.51 -2.42
N ARG A 97 14.88 -9.53 -1.55
CA ARG A 97 14.70 -10.93 -1.92
C ARG A 97 13.28 -11.16 -2.46
N GLU A 98 12.26 -10.70 -1.75
CA GLU A 98 10.87 -10.83 -2.20
C GLU A 98 10.60 -10.03 -3.49
N ARG A 99 11.18 -8.83 -3.66
CA ARG A 99 11.09 -8.10 -4.94
C ARG A 99 11.67 -8.92 -6.10
N SER A 100 12.79 -9.59 -5.86
CA SER A 100 13.46 -10.42 -6.88
C SER A 100 12.64 -11.66 -7.22
N THR A 101 12.09 -12.34 -6.20
CA THR A 101 11.15 -13.45 -6.39
C THR A 101 9.92 -13.00 -7.18
N LEU A 102 9.30 -11.88 -6.79
CA LEU A 102 8.14 -11.35 -7.49
C LEU A 102 8.45 -11.03 -8.95
N ARG A 103 9.56 -10.34 -9.25
CA ARG A 103 9.96 -10.05 -10.65
C ARG A 103 10.12 -11.32 -11.48
N LYS A 104 10.70 -12.38 -10.91
CA LYS A 104 10.85 -13.67 -11.60
C LYS A 104 9.48 -14.29 -11.91
N LEU A 105 8.58 -14.31 -10.93
CA LEU A 105 7.22 -14.83 -11.11
C LEU A 105 6.45 -14.04 -12.17
N LEU A 106 6.45 -12.72 -12.08
CA LEU A 106 5.76 -11.84 -13.03
C LEU A 106 6.41 -11.84 -14.43
N GLY A 107 7.71 -12.12 -14.53
CA GLY A 107 8.38 -12.33 -15.80
C GLY A 107 7.82 -13.51 -16.58
N SER A 108 7.49 -14.60 -15.89
CA SER A 108 6.91 -15.80 -16.51
C SER A 108 5.46 -15.60 -16.97
N THR A 109 4.70 -14.71 -16.31
CA THR A 109 3.31 -14.41 -16.68
C THR A 109 3.22 -13.53 -17.92
N ASN A 110 4.24 -12.71 -18.21
CA ASN A 110 4.24 -11.80 -19.37
C ASN A 110 4.07 -12.51 -20.72
N LEU A 111 4.48 -13.78 -20.83
CA LEU A 111 4.30 -14.59 -22.06
C LEU A 111 2.83 -14.82 -22.43
N HIS A 112 1.91 -14.64 -21.48
CA HIS A 112 0.48 -14.93 -21.63
C HIS A 112 -0.38 -13.66 -21.57
N LYS A 113 0.23 -12.47 -21.69
CA LYS A 113 -0.52 -11.21 -21.67
C LYS A 113 -1.29 -11.02 -22.96
N GLY A 114 -2.57 -10.67 -22.82
CA GLY A 114 -3.42 -10.26 -23.92
C GLY A 114 -3.03 -8.87 -24.46
N GLY A 115 -3.70 -8.45 -25.54
CA GLY A 115 -3.61 -7.08 -26.03
C GLY A 115 -4.07 -6.07 -24.96
N ARG A 116 -3.48 -4.88 -24.98
CA ARG A 116 -3.92 -3.77 -24.12
C ARG A 116 -5.36 -3.39 -24.47
N LEU A 117 -6.16 -3.14 -23.44
CA LEU A 117 -7.49 -2.59 -23.61
C LEU A 117 -7.38 -1.12 -24.02
N VAL A 118 -8.35 -0.67 -24.81
CA VAL A 118 -8.43 0.71 -25.31
C VAL A 118 -9.24 1.53 -24.32
N ILE A 119 -8.70 2.70 -23.97
CA ILE A 119 -9.42 3.72 -23.20
C ILE A 119 -10.30 4.47 -24.20
N THR A 120 -11.63 4.39 -24.03
CA THR A 120 -12.58 5.06 -24.93
C THR A 120 -13.38 6.17 -24.23
N GLY A 121 -13.06 6.45 -22.97
CA GLY A 121 -13.83 7.40 -22.16
C GLY A 121 -13.60 8.87 -22.51
N THR A 122 -14.63 9.68 -22.31
CA THR A 122 -14.58 11.15 -22.32
C THR A 122 -15.00 11.72 -20.96
N GLU A 123 -14.75 13.01 -20.72
CA GLU A 123 -15.10 13.69 -19.45
C GLU A 123 -16.62 13.72 -19.19
N ASP A 124 -17.44 13.60 -20.24
CA ASP A 124 -18.90 13.63 -20.17
C ASP A 124 -19.53 12.24 -19.92
N ASP A 125 -18.73 11.17 -19.85
CA ASP A 125 -19.26 9.82 -19.67
C ASP A 125 -19.87 9.62 -18.27
N VAL A 126 -21.15 9.24 -18.25
CA VAL A 126 -21.85 8.89 -17.01
C VAL A 126 -21.57 7.44 -16.63
N ILE A 127 -20.80 7.24 -15.57
CA ILE A 127 -20.46 5.90 -15.03
C ILE A 127 -21.59 5.42 -14.10
N LYS A 128 -22.37 4.43 -14.53
CA LYS A 128 -23.47 3.87 -13.72
C LYS A 128 -23.10 2.57 -13.03
N ASP A 129 -22.33 1.73 -13.71
CA ASP A 129 -21.94 0.42 -13.22
C ASP A 129 -20.47 0.09 -13.58
N PHE A 130 -20.03 -1.11 -13.22
CA PHE A 130 -18.64 -1.54 -13.47
C PHE A 130 -18.36 -1.77 -14.96
N HIS A 131 -19.37 -2.07 -15.78
CA HIS A 131 -19.18 -2.24 -17.22
C HIS A 131 -18.84 -0.89 -17.88
N ASP A 132 -19.47 0.20 -17.45
CA ASP A 132 -19.06 1.54 -17.85
C ASP A 132 -17.62 1.86 -17.43
N VAL A 133 -17.22 1.48 -16.21
CA VAL A 133 -15.84 1.65 -15.72
C VAL A 133 -14.83 0.89 -16.60
N GLU A 134 -15.11 -0.38 -16.93
CA GLU A 134 -14.23 -1.19 -17.78
C GLU A 134 -14.03 -0.55 -19.16
N ARG A 135 -15.12 -0.11 -19.80
CA ARG A 135 -15.10 0.56 -21.11
C ARG A 135 -14.33 1.89 -21.05
N VAL A 136 -14.70 2.76 -20.11
CA VAL A 136 -14.17 4.13 -20.01
C VAL A 136 -12.67 4.12 -19.67
N LEU A 137 -12.25 3.27 -18.73
CA LEU A 137 -10.87 3.25 -18.24
C LEU A 137 -9.97 2.25 -18.98
N GLY A 138 -10.51 1.44 -19.89
CA GLY A 138 -9.76 0.35 -20.52
C GLY A 138 -9.20 -0.62 -19.49
N ILE A 139 -10.01 -1.01 -18.50
CA ILE A 139 -9.64 -1.98 -17.47
C ILE A 139 -10.59 -3.18 -17.50
N ARG A 140 -10.19 -4.25 -16.82
CA ARG A 140 -11.04 -5.44 -16.64
C ARG A 140 -11.18 -5.80 -15.18
N GLN A 141 -12.41 -6.02 -14.75
CA GLN A 141 -12.73 -6.55 -13.44
C GLN A 141 -12.25 -8.00 -13.38
N VAL A 142 -11.57 -8.31 -12.28
CA VAL A 142 -11.30 -9.69 -11.91
C VAL A 142 -11.75 -9.94 -10.49
N THR A 143 -12.60 -10.95 -10.33
CA THR A 143 -13.13 -11.32 -9.02
C THR A 143 -12.09 -12.07 -8.18
N THR A 144 -11.95 -11.68 -6.93
CA THR A 144 -11.23 -12.43 -5.90
C THR A 144 -12.22 -13.09 -4.94
N PRO A 145 -11.94 -14.29 -4.40
CA PRO A 145 -12.80 -14.92 -3.40
C PRO A 145 -12.99 -14.06 -2.14
N SER A 146 -14.18 -14.14 -1.53
CA SER A 146 -14.48 -13.53 -0.23
C SER A 146 -13.88 -14.36 0.91
N SER A 147 -12.54 -14.37 0.97
CA SER A 147 -11.79 -15.25 1.88
C SER A 147 -10.88 -14.49 2.84
N GLY A 148 -10.94 -13.16 2.86
CA GLY A 148 -9.99 -12.31 3.62
C GLY A 148 -8.63 -12.12 2.94
N ASN A 149 -8.34 -12.88 1.88
CA ASN A 149 -7.17 -12.71 1.01
C ASN A 149 -7.40 -11.74 -0.15
N CYS A 150 -8.63 -11.26 -0.34
CA CYS A 150 -9.05 -10.49 -1.51
C CYS A 150 -8.11 -9.32 -1.83
N MET A 151 -7.68 -8.54 -0.84
CA MET A 151 -6.76 -7.41 -1.04
C MET A 151 -5.42 -7.87 -1.64
N ALA A 152 -4.80 -8.90 -1.06
CA ALA A 152 -3.49 -9.40 -1.52
C ALA A 152 -3.60 -10.08 -2.89
N MET A 153 -4.68 -10.81 -3.16
CA MET A 153 -4.95 -11.42 -4.47
C MET A 153 -5.26 -10.37 -5.54
N ALA A 154 -5.99 -9.31 -5.20
CA ALA A 154 -6.24 -8.19 -6.12
C ALA A 154 -4.92 -7.50 -6.48
N LEU A 155 -4.04 -7.27 -5.49
CA LEU A 155 -2.70 -6.77 -5.73
C LEU A 155 -1.85 -7.72 -6.60
N ALA A 156 -1.95 -9.03 -6.39
CA ALA A 156 -1.25 -10.03 -7.20
C ALA A 156 -1.69 -9.97 -8.67
N GLN A 157 -3.00 -9.95 -8.92
CA GLN A 157 -3.55 -9.86 -10.28
C GLN A 157 -3.23 -8.52 -10.95
N ALA A 158 -3.31 -7.41 -10.21
CA ALA A 158 -2.96 -6.09 -10.71
C ALA A 158 -1.44 -5.89 -10.92
N ALA A 159 -0.59 -6.63 -10.21
CA ALA A 159 0.86 -6.61 -10.43
C ALA A 159 1.25 -7.46 -11.65
N ALA A 160 0.56 -8.59 -11.85
CA ALA A 160 0.74 -9.43 -13.03
C ALA A 160 0.11 -8.85 -14.29
N ASP A 161 -0.89 -7.97 -14.14
CA ASP A 161 -1.68 -7.45 -15.26
C ASP A 161 -2.25 -8.63 -16.08
N GLN A 162 -2.81 -9.60 -15.35
CA GLN A 162 -3.36 -10.86 -15.87
C GLN A 162 -4.38 -11.46 -14.89
N HIS A 163 -5.34 -12.22 -15.43
CA HIS A 163 -6.27 -13.05 -14.66
C HIS A 163 -5.57 -14.29 -14.08
N LEU A 164 -4.82 -14.12 -12.98
CA LEU A 164 -4.10 -15.22 -12.33
C LEU A 164 -5.01 -16.26 -11.67
N ALA A 165 -6.30 -15.99 -11.52
CA ALA A 165 -7.26 -16.99 -11.00
C ALA A 165 -7.43 -18.22 -11.93
N ALA A 166 -6.86 -18.22 -13.14
CA ALA A 166 -6.73 -19.41 -13.98
C ALA A 166 -5.48 -20.26 -13.63
N TYR A 167 -4.55 -19.73 -12.84
CA TYR A 167 -3.25 -20.31 -12.51
C TYR A 167 -3.05 -20.29 -10.98
N ASP A 168 -3.77 -21.15 -10.26
CA ASP A 168 -3.85 -21.12 -8.78
C ASP A 168 -2.47 -21.13 -8.11
N ALA A 169 -1.51 -21.92 -8.60
CA ALA A 169 -0.15 -21.96 -8.07
C ALA A 169 0.58 -20.60 -8.20
N THR A 170 0.53 -20.00 -9.39
CA THR A 170 1.13 -18.67 -9.63
C THR A 170 0.46 -17.59 -8.79
N LEU A 171 -0.89 -17.62 -8.70
CA LEU A 171 -1.64 -16.68 -7.86
C LEU A 171 -1.20 -16.81 -6.39
N GLU A 172 -1.07 -18.03 -5.88
CA GLU A 172 -0.65 -18.30 -4.50
C GLU A 172 0.77 -17.81 -4.23
N GLU A 173 1.73 -18.09 -5.13
CA GLU A 173 3.12 -17.68 -4.97
C GLU A 173 3.27 -16.15 -4.99
N VAL A 174 2.63 -15.48 -5.96
CA VAL A 174 2.64 -14.00 -6.06
C VAL A 174 1.97 -13.37 -4.84
N THR A 175 0.81 -13.89 -4.42
CA THR A 175 0.10 -13.42 -3.22
C THR A 175 0.94 -13.60 -1.97
N THR A 176 1.64 -14.73 -1.83
CA THR A 176 2.55 -15.00 -0.70
C THR A 176 3.70 -14.02 -0.67
N SER A 177 4.34 -13.76 -1.82
CA SER A 177 5.45 -12.82 -1.90
C SER A 177 5.01 -11.39 -1.53
N ILE A 178 3.82 -10.96 -2.01
CA ILE A 178 3.24 -9.66 -1.66
C ILE A 178 2.98 -9.55 -0.16
N LYS A 179 2.35 -10.56 0.47
CA LYS A 179 2.07 -10.54 1.92
C LYS A 179 3.35 -10.49 2.77
N ARG A 180 4.35 -11.31 2.43
CA ARG A 180 5.66 -11.30 3.12
C ARG A 180 6.33 -9.95 2.98
N SER A 181 6.25 -9.35 1.80
CA SER A 181 6.82 -8.04 1.53
C SER A 181 6.15 -6.92 2.30
N ILE A 182 4.81 -6.92 2.36
CA ILE A 182 4.04 -6.00 3.20
C ILE A 182 4.47 -6.12 4.66
N ARG A 183 4.63 -7.36 5.16
CA ARG A 183 5.16 -7.61 6.51
C ARG A 183 6.54 -6.98 6.70
N TRP A 184 7.49 -7.21 5.80
CA TRP A 184 8.84 -6.64 5.91
C TRP A 184 8.86 -5.13 5.82
N SER A 185 8.08 -4.55 4.89
CA SER A 185 7.89 -3.10 4.77
C SER A 185 7.30 -2.49 6.04
N GLY A 186 6.28 -3.12 6.63
CA GLY A 186 5.65 -2.62 7.85
C GLY A 186 6.54 -2.72 9.09
N PHE A 187 7.53 -3.61 9.09
CA PHE A 187 8.54 -3.67 10.16
C PHE A 187 9.66 -2.63 10.01
N LEU A 188 9.94 -2.18 8.79
CA LEU A 188 10.90 -1.10 8.55
C LEU A 188 10.36 0.17 9.19
N ASN A 189 11.08 0.79 10.12
CA ASN A 189 10.73 2.10 10.68
C ASN A 189 9.25 2.21 11.12
N MET A 190 8.75 1.17 11.77
CA MET A 190 7.32 1.01 12.08
C MET A 190 6.75 2.16 12.93
N ASN A 191 7.56 2.79 13.79
CA ASN A 191 7.06 3.87 14.66
C ASN A 191 6.87 5.17 13.87
N GLU A 192 7.70 5.36 12.84
CA GLU A 192 7.66 6.50 11.92
C GLU A 192 6.55 6.30 10.87
N GLN A 193 6.32 5.06 10.45
CA GLN A 193 5.27 4.71 9.46
C GLN A 193 3.86 4.73 10.03
N PHE A 194 3.68 4.23 11.24
CA PHE A 194 2.37 4.09 11.85
C PHE A 194 2.45 4.68 13.23
N ASP A 195 1.89 5.87 13.43
CA ASP A 195 1.81 6.46 14.75
C ASP A 195 0.87 5.66 15.68
N HIS A 196 0.70 6.12 16.92
CA HIS A 196 -0.19 5.44 17.86
C HIS A 196 -1.65 5.39 17.38
N TYR A 197 -2.15 6.47 16.81
CA TYR A 197 -3.53 6.58 16.35
C TYR A 197 -3.79 5.60 15.20
N THR A 198 -2.95 5.64 14.15
CA THR A 198 -3.04 4.76 12.99
C THR A 198 -3.00 3.29 13.42
N ARG A 199 -2.02 2.90 14.25
CA ARG A 199 -1.95 1.50 14.74
C ARG A 199 -3.22 1.09 15.47
N THR A 200 -3.76 1.96 16.32
CA THR A 200 -4.96 1.65 17.11
C THR A 200 -6.19 1.51 16.23
N GLN A 201 -6.39 2.42 15.27
CA GLN A 201 -7.53 2.40 14.38
C GLN A 201 -7.49 1.17 13.44
N THR A 202 -6.32 0.84 12.87
CA THR A 202 -6.14 -0.39 12.10
C THR A 202 -6.50 -1.62 12.93
N LEU A 203 -5.99 -1.71 14.17
CA LEU A 203 -6.25 -2.85 15.06
C LEU A 203 -7.72 -2.98 15.44
N ILE A 204 -8.43 -1.87 15.68
CA ILE A 204 -9.88 -1.87 15.93
C ILE A 204 -10.62 -2.49 14.74
N ASN A 205 -10.30 -2.05 13.51
CA ASN A 205 -10.97 -2.51 12.29
C ASN A 205 -10.84 -4.03 12.08
N VAL A 206 -9.71 -4.60 12.50
CA VAL A 206 -9.43 -6.05 12.45
C VAL A 206 -9.71 -6.79 13.77
N LYS A 207 -10.48 -6.22 14.72
CA LYS A 207 -10.86 -6.90 15.98
C LYS A 207 -9.66 -7.33 16.85
N ARG A 208 -8.58 -6.54 16.82
CA ARG A 208 -7.36 -6.68 17.65
C ARG A 208 -7.11 -5.46 18.55
N GLY A 209 -7.96 -4.44 18.46
CA GLY A 209 -7.80 -3.17 19.16
C GLY A 209 -9.09 -2.65 19.78
N TRP A 210 -8.95 -1.65 20.65
CA TRP A 210 -10.04 -0.95 21.31
C TRP A 210 -9.67 0.52 21.53
N TYR A 211 -10.69 1.36 21.76
CA TYR A 211 -10.49 2.77 22.11
C TYR A 211 -9.85 2.89 23.50
N GLY A 212 -8.74 3.63 23.58
CA GLY A 212 -7.97 3.78 24.83
C GLY A 212 -6.90 2.70 25.05
N MET A 213 -6.62 1.88 24.03
CA MET A 213 -5.41 1.05 24.00
C MET A 213 -4.17 1.94 24.14
N SER A 214 -3.19 1.55 24.94
CA SER A 214 -1.95 2.33 25.11
C SER A 214 -1.04 2.28 23.88
N ALA A 215 -0.09 3.22 23.79
CA ALA A 215 0.94 3.22 22.75
C ALA A 215 1.77 1.92 22.72
N ARG A 216 2.06 1.34 23.90
CA ARG A 216 2.80 0.08 24.03
C ARG A 216 1.98 -1.13 23.58
N GLU A 217 0.71 -1.19 23.95
CA GLU A 217 -0.20 -2.27 23.54
C GLU A 217 -0.46 -2.24 22.04
N SER A 218 -0.78 -1.06 21.48
CA SER A 218 -1.00 -0.90 20.04
C SER A 218 0.24 -1.30 19.24
N LYS A 219 1.43 -0.86 19.66
CA LYS A 219 2.69 -1.29 19.03
C LYS A 219 2.86 -2.80 19.05
N THR A 220 2.66 -3.43 20.20
CA THR A 220 2.82 -4.89 20.39
C THR A 220 1.81 -5.69 19.54
N GLN A 221 0.53 -5.30 19.58
CA GLN A 221 -0.51 -5.97 18.79
C GLN A 221 -0.31 -5.75 17.30
N PHE A 222 0.16 -4.57 16.87
CA PHE A 222 0.42 -4.28 15.47
C PHE A 222 1.59 -5.11 14.92
N GLN A 223 2.66 -5.30 15.70
CA GLN A 223 3.74 -6.23 15.34
C GLN A 223 3.23 -7.66 15.13
N TRP A 224 2.36 -8.15 16.02
CA TRP A 224 1.71 -9.45 15.86
C TRP A 224 0.76 -9.51 14.66
N TYR A 225 0.13 -8.39 14.31
CA TYR A 225 -0.75 -8.31 13.15
C TYR A 225 0.07 -8.45 11.86
N LEU A 226 1.17 -7.70 11.72
CA LEU A 226 2.08 -7.83 10.58
C LEU A 226 2.68 -9.24 10.46
N GLU A 227 3.12 -9.81 11.59
CA GLU A 227 3.67 -11.17 11.64
C GLU A 227 2.65 -12.21 11.15
N GLN A 228 1.43 -12.16 11.68
CA GLN A 228 0.38 -13.13 11.35
C GLN A 228 -0.17 -12.91 9.94
N TYR A 229 -0.41 -11.67 9.53
CA TYR A 229 -0.83 -11.32 8.16
C TYR A 229 0.12 -11.94 7.13
N GLY A 230 1.43 -11.69 7.28
CA GLY A 230 2.47 -12.23 6.38
C GLY A 230 2.66 -13.74 6.44
N ALA A 231 2.10 -14.41 7.46
CA ALA A 231 2.18 -15.86 7.65
C ALA A 231 0.87 -16.60 7.28
N THR A 232 -0.21 -15.87 6.97
CA THR A 232 -1.47 -16.49 6.56
C THR A 232 -1.35 -17.22 5.22
N PRO A 233 -2.03 -18.36 5.02
CA PRO A 233 -2.06 -19.06 3.74
C PRO A 233 -2.56 -18.17 2.59
N SER A 234 -2.06 -18.42 1.39
CA SER A 234 -2.36 -17.60 0.20
C SER A 234 -3.08 -18.36 -0.90
N SER A 235 -3.30 -19.68 -0.74
CA SER A 235 -4.13 -20.47 -1.65
C SER A 235 -5.51 -19.84 -1.82
N ARG A 236 -6.06 -19.92 -3.04
CA ARG A 236 -7.36 -19.33 -3.40
C ARG A 236 -8.51 -19.77 -2.49
N GLN A 237 -8.47 -21.01 -2.01
CA GLN A 237 -9.49 -21.64 -1.18
C GLN A 237 -9.28 -21.39 0.33
N ALA A 238 -8.17 -20.76 0.74
CA ALA A 238 -7.91 -20.49 2.15
C ALA A 238 -8.81 -19.38 2.67
N VAL A 239 -9.47 -19.63 3.80
CA VAL A 239 -10.29 -18.65 4.53
C VAL A 239 -9.47 -18.05 5.67
N ILE A 240 -9.28 -16.73 5.61
CA ILE A 240 -8.53 -15.97 6.60
C ILE A 240 -9.50 -15.31 7.57
N ALA A 241 -9.24 -15.48 8.86
CA ALA A 241 -10.01 -14.83 9.90
C ALA A 241 -9.84 -13.31 9.86
N ARG A 242 -10.91 -12.57 10.20
CA ARG A 242 -10.96 -11.09 10.14
C ARG A 242 -9.80 -10.39 10.84
N HIS A 243 -9.23 -10.99 11.88
CA HIS A 243 -8.09 -10.43 12.61
C HIS A 243 -6.75 -10.48 11.87
N ASN A 244 -6.72 -11.03 10.66
CA ASN A 244 -5.58 -11.04 9.75
C ASN A 244 -5.96 -10.56 8.34
N TRP A 245 -7.07 -9.83 8.18
CA TRP A 245 -7.43 -9.22 6.90
C TRP A 245 -6.50 -8.05 6.57
N GLY A 246 -6.42 -7.68 5.29
CA GLY A 246 -5.73 -6.47 4.86
C GLY A 246 -6.42 -5.18 5.34
N SER A 247 -5.68 -4.07 5.33
CA SER A 247 -6.19 -2.72 5.63
C SER A 247 -5.65 -1.70 4.64
N SER A 248 -6.18 -0.47 4.69
CA SER A 248 -5.67 0.69 3.94
C SER A 248 -4.16 0.91 4.14
N GLU A 249 -3.67 0.74 5.36
CA GLU A 249 -2.25 0.90 5.68
C GLU A 249 -1.40 -0.17 4.99
N LEU A 250 -1.90 -1.41 4.93
CA LEU A 250 -1.21 -2.50 4.23
C LEU A 250 -1.27 -2.33 2.71
N MET A 251 -2.33 -1.71 2.17
CA MET A 251 -2.42 -1.33 0.76
C MET A 251 -1.35 -0.29 0.41
N ALA A 252 -1.17 0.72 1.25
CA ALA A 252 -0.14 1.73 1.06
C ALA A 252 1.28 1.14 1.13
N MET A 253 1.51 0.21 2.07
CA MET A 253 2.76 -0.56 2.12
C MET A 253 3.02 -1.37 0.85
N ALA A 254 1.96 -1.93 0.26
CA ALA A 254 2.07 -2.62 -1.02
C ALA A 254 2.49 -1.66 -2.13
N ALA A 255 1.99 -0.42 -2.16
CA ALA A 255 2.41 0.60 -3.13
C ALA A 255 3.93 0.88 -3.03
N ASN A 256 4.47 1.08 -1.83
CA ASN A 256 5.92 1.26 -1.60
C ASN A 256 6.75 0.04 -2.04
N PHE A 257 6.27 -1.17 -1.73
CA PHE A 257 6.99 -2.37 -2.09
C PHE A 257 7.02 -2.58 -3.62
N LEU A 258 5.85 -2.44 -4.27
CA LEU A 258 5.68 -2.65 -5.71
C LEU A 258 6.23 -1.48 -6.53
N HIS A 259 6.53 -0.33 -5.91
CA HIS A 259 6.93 0.90 -6.57
C HIS A 259 5.94 1.35 -7.65
N GLN A 260 4.65 1.21 -7.35
CA GLN A 260 3.55 1.46 -8.28
C GLN A 260 2.42 2.22 -7.59
N LYS A 261 1.88 3.23 -8.29
CA LYS A 261 0.63 3.89 -7.91
C LYS A 261 -0.51 2.87 -7.98
N ARG A 262 -1.42 2.92 -7.01
CA ARG A 262 -2.61 2.06 -6.93
C ARG A 262 -3.84 2.92 -6.71
N PHE A 263 -4.79 2.81 -7.63
CA PHE A 263 -6.10 3.43 -7.49
C PHE A 263 -7.05 2.42 -6.87
N VAL A 264 -7.79 2.83 -5.85
CA VAL A 264 -8.87 2.04 -5.23
C VAL A 264 -10.18 2.72 -5.58
N LEU A 265 -10.99 2.05 -6.39
CA LEU A 265 -12.36 2.45 -6.72
C LEU A 265 -13.31 1.79 -5.73
N ALA A 266 -14.20 2.57 -5.14
CA ALA A 266 -15.20 2.09 -4.20
C ALA A 266 -16.56 2.69 -4.55
N PHE A 267 -17.61 1.88 -4.56
CA PHE A 267 -18.96 2.33 -4.82
C PHE A 267 -19.76 2.43 -3.52
N ASN A 268 -20.52 3.51 -3.38
CA ASN A 268 -21.49 3.70 -2.31
C ASN A 268 -20.89 3.60 -0.89
N THR A 269 -19.69 4.15 -0.67
CA THR A 269 -19.02 4.12 0.64
C THR A 269 -19.68 5.01 1.69
N ASP A 270 -20.43 6.03 1.26
CA ASP A 270 -21.10 7.02 2.10
C ASP A 270 -22.63 6.99 1.98
N GLY A 271 -23.20 5.94 1.38
CA GLY A 271 -24.65 5.80 1.19
C GLY A 271 -25.23 6.63 0.04
N LYS A 272 -24.41 7.42 -0.68
CA LYS A 272 -24.87 8.32 -1.75
C LYS A 272 -24.97 7.68 -3.14
N GLN A 273 -24.75 6.38 -3.26
CA GLN A 273 -24.79 5.64 -4.55
C GLN A 273 -23.81 6.22 -5.60
N GLN A 274 -22.64 6.66 -5.16
CA GLN A 274 -21.62 7.28 -6.02
C GLN A 274 -20.31 6.49 -6.00
N TRP A 275 -19.54 6.64 -7.08
CA TRP A 275 -18.16 6.15 -7.17
C TRP A 275 -17.21 7.10 -6.47
N HIS A 276 -16.39 6.54 -5.58
CA HIS A 276 -15.29 7.21 -4.90
C HIS A 276 -13.99 6.57 -5.35
N TRP A 277 -12.94 7.37 -5.43
CA TRP A 277 -11.60 6.85 -5.72
C TRP A 277 -10.59 7.39 -4.71
N SER A 278 -9.60 6.57 -4.40
CA SER A 278 -8.44 6.96 -3.61
C SER A 278 -7.16 6.47 -4.29
N LEU A 279 -6.06 7.19 -4.06
CA LEU A 279 -4.75 6.88 -4.62
C LEU A 279 -3.77 6.54 -3.50
N CYS A 280 -3.28 5.31 -3.50
CA CYS A 280 -2.10 4.91 -2.75
C CYS A 280 -0.88 5.05 -3.67
N ARG A 281 0.08 5.88 -3.31
CA ARG A 281 1.32 6.09 -4.07
C ARG A 281 2.54 5.72 -3.22
N PRO A 282 3.64 5.26 -3.84
CA PRO A 282 4.90 5.17 -3.13
C PRO A 282 5.24 6.53 -2.51
N SER A 283 5.59 6.55 -1.23
CA SER A 283 5.90 7.78 -0.53
C SER A 283 7.03 7.57 0.49
N THR A 284 7.77 8.65 0.72
CA THR A 284 8.84 8.69 1.69
C THR A 284 8.79 10.01 2.45
N THR A 285 9.17 9.98 3.72
CA THR A 285 9.44 11.18 4.52
C THR A 285 10.90 11.20 4.96
N THR A 286 11.40 12.38 5.31
CA THR A 286 12.75 12.57 5.82
C THR A 286 12.67 13.09 7.25
N ARG A 287 13.39 12.46 8.18
CA ARG A 287 13.54 12.96 9.55
C ARG A 287 15.03 12.95 9.92
N GLY A 288 15.57 14.14 10.18
CA GLY A 288 17.02 14.34 10.26
C GLY A 288 17.71 13.91 8.95
N ARG A 289 18.79 13.15 9.04
CA ARG A 289 19.53 12.62 7.89
C ARG A 289 18.99 11.28 7.35
N LYS A 290 17.82 10.82 7.80
CA LYS A 290 17.25 9.51 7.45
C LYS A 290 15.98 9.64 6.62
N ILE A 291 15.87 8.81 5.59
CA ILE A 291 14.69 8.68 4.73
C ILE A 291 13.91 7.43 5.15
N PHE A 292 12.60 7.58 5.26
CA PHE A 292 11.67 6.56 5.71
C PHE A 292 10.60 6.37 4.64
N GLU A 293 10.31 5.13 4.24
CA GLU A 293 9.09 4.85 3.48
C GLU A 293 7.88 5.13 4.36
N THR A 294 6.82 5.71 3.80
CA THR A 294 5.56 6.05 4.49
C THR A 294 4.37 5.46 3.75
N GLY A 295 3.36 5.00 4.49
CA GLY A 295 2.08 4.55 3.94
C GLY A 295 1.14 5.71 3.73
#